data_AF-A0A7J8NJY0-F1
#
_entry.id   AF-A0A7J8NJY0-F1
#
_cell.length_a   1.000
_cell.length_b   1.000
_cell.length_c   1.000
_cell.angle_alpha   90.00
_cell.angle_beta   90.00
_cell.angle_gamma   90.00
#
_symmetry.space_group_name_H-M   'P 1'
#
loop_
_entity.id
_entity.type
_entity.pdbx_description
1 polymer ?
#
loop_
_entity_poly.entity_id
_entity_poly.type
_entity_poly.pdbx_seq_one_letter_code
_entity_poly.pdbx_strand_id
1 'polypeptide(L)'
;MSALRFSSRFNPMLSNIILVQTKSLLFSFSSFSSSVRKPCQTLCCSSNSLLHTNGGTSNSSPLSGLEDELVGYIFGKKKATEVAHLVWRHVLHKGDIVIDATCGNGYDTVAMLKMVADESGHGHVYGMDIQTEALENTSSLLDETVTQKEKELVKLFPICHSRMDEVLPENTAVRLVAFNLGYLPGGDKGIITTSKTTLLALEASKKMLILGGLISLVVYVGHPGGREELETVEAFASGLCVDGWICCKFQMLNRPLAPVLVFIFKR
;
A
#
# COMPACT_ATOMS: atom_id res chain seq x y z
N MET A 1 -1.09 -40.28 45.76
CA MET A 1 -1.32 -41.15 44.59
C MET A 1 -2.81 -41.40 44.45
N SER A 2 -3.38 -41.08 43.28
CA SER A 2 -4.76 -41.36 42.80
C SER A 2 -5.93 -40.83 43.63
N ALA A 3 -7.06 -40.39 43.08
CA ALA A 3 -7.48 -40.03 41.72
C ALA A 3 -8.80 -39.27 41.91
N LEU A 4 -8.91 -38.03 41.41
CA LEU A 4 -10.14 -37.24 41.48
C LEU A 4 -11.07 -37.60 40.31
N ARG A 5 -12.31 -37.96 40.66
CA ARG A 5 -13.40 -38.26 39.74
C ARG A 5 -13.88 -36.99 39.05
N PHE A 6 -13.85 -36.98 37.71
CA PHE A 6 -14.60 -36.04 36.88
C PHE A 6 -16.09 -36.43 36.89
N SER A 7 -16.97 -35.48 37.16
CA SER A 7 -18.41 -35.61 36.93
C SER A 7 -18.84 -34.66 35.81
N SER A 8 -19.59 -35.22 34.88
CA SER A 8 -20.16 -34.58 33.70
C SER A 8 -21.45 -33.84 34.06
N ARG A 9 -21.59 -32.60 33.57
CA ARG A 9 -22.90 -31.96 33.37
C ARG A 9 -22.92 -31.29 32.01
N PHE A 10 -23.68 -31.92 31.11
CA PHE A 10 -24.16 -31.37 29.85
C PHE A 10 -25.17 -30.26 30.13
N ASN A 11 -25.10 -29.16 29.37
CA ASN A 11 -26.13 -28.13 29.33
C ASN A 11 -26.43 -27.84 27.85
N PRO A 12 -27.63 -28.13 27.32
CA PRO A 12 -27.95 -27.98 25.91
C PRO A 12 -28.80 -26.71 25.71
N MET A 13 -28.17 -25.61 25.31
CA MET A 13 -28.86 -24.51 24.62
C MET A 13 -27.81 -23.57 24.03
N LEU A 14 -27.72 -23.58 22.70
CA LEU A 14 -27.30 -22.50 21.78
C LEU A 14 -26.79 -23.15 20.48
N SER A 15 -27.70 -23.83 19.79
CA SER A 15 -27.53 -24.29 18.42
C SER A 15 -28.73 -23.79 17.64
N ASN A 16 -28.59 -22.67 16.93
CA ASN A 16 -29.39 -22.24 15.78
C ASN A 16 -29.09 -20.78 15.45
N ILE A 17 -28.09 -20.47 14.62
CA ILE A 17 -28.13 -19.48 13.52
C ILE A 17 -26.97 -19.80 12.55
N ILE A 18 -27.08 -20.84 11.72
CA ILE A 18 -26.40 -20.88 10.41
C ILE A 18 -27.32 -21.64 9.45
N LEU A 19 -28.20 -20.92 8.76
CA LEU A 19 -28.86 -21.41 7.56
C LEU A 19 -29.36 -20.25 6.69
N VAL A 20 -28.50 -19.70 5.83
CA VAL A 20 -28.94 -19.11 4.54
C VAL A 20 -27.93 -19.48 3.44
N GLN A 21 -28.30 -20.54 2.73
CA GLN A 21 -28.18 -20.79 1.29
C GLN A 21 -26.96 -20.22 0.51
N THR A 22 -26.06 -21.13 0.14
CA THR A 22 -25.29 -21.05 -1.11
C THR A 22 -26.11 -21.61 -2.27
N LYS A 23 -26.57 -20.72 -3.16
CA LYS A 23 -27.07 -21.08 -4.50
C LYS A 23 -26.39 -20.17 -5.53
N SER A 24 -25.51 -20.75 -6.35
CA SER A 24 -25.35 -20.47 -7.78
C SER A 24 -24.03 -21.04 -8.28
N LEU A 25 -24.07 -22.27 -8.79
CA LEU A 25 -23.19 -22.73 -9.85
C LEU A 25 -24.11 -23.14 -11.00
N LEU A 26 -23.89 -22.57 -12.19
CA LEU A 26 -24.07 -23.17 -13.53
C LEU A 26 -24.04 -22.05 -14.57
N PHE A 27 -22.87 -21.82 -15.17
CA PHE A 27 -22.79 -21.25 -16.52
C PHE A 27 -22.06 -22.25 -17.42
N SER A 28 -22.69 -22.49 -18.56
CA SER A 28 -22.46 -23.57 -19.50
C SER A 28 -21.11 -23.48 -20.23
N PHE A 29 -20.43 -24.62 -20.35
CA PHE A 29 -19.35 -24.85 -21.32
C PHE A 29 -19.89 -25.63 -22.52
N SER A 30 -19.76 -25.05 -23.71
CA SER A 30 -19.75 -25.66 -25.06
C SER A 30 -20.01 -24.51 -26.07
N SER A 31 -19.34 -24.32 -27.20
CA SER A 31 -18.29 -25.03 -27.93
C SER A 31 -17.71 -24.00 -28.90
N PHE A 32 -16.38 -23.91 -29.07
CA PHE A 32 -15.80 -23.37 -30.30
C PHE A 32 -14.53 -24.15 -30.61
N SER A 33 -14.60 -24.97 -31.66
CA SER A 33 -13.45 -25.66 -32.22
C SER A 33 -13.39 -25.37 -33.72
N SER A 34 -12.14 -25.32 -34.18
CA SER A 34 -11.64 -25.42 -35.54
C SER A 34 -11.53 -24.13 -36.37
N SER A 35 -10.30 -23.64 -36.50
CA SER A 35 -9.71 -23.53 -37.83
C SER A 35 -8.19 -23.73 -37.74
N VAL A 36 -7.77 -24.84 -38.33
CA VAL A 36 -6.38 -25.23 -38.62
C VAL A 36 -5.86 -24.39 -39.78
N ARG A 37 -4.62 -23.88 -39.69
CA ARG A 37 -3.73 -23.68 -40.86
C ARG A 37 -2.26 -23.93 -40.47
N LYS A 38 -1.54 -24.49 -41.44
CA LYS A 38 -0.34 -25.35 -41.39
C LYS A 38 1.02 -24.60 -41.35
N PRO A 39 2.15 -25.33 -41.15
CA PRO A 39 3.44 -24.78 -40.69
C PRO A 39 4.37 -24.39 -41.85
N CYS A 40 5.40 -23.58 -41.56
CA CYS A 40 6.54 -23.38 -42.44
C CYS A 40 7.85 -23.73 -41.71
N GLN A 41 8.74 -24.39 -42.44
CA GLN A 41 9.88 -25.16 -41.99
C GLN A 41 11.12 -24.34 -41.66
N THR A 42 11.90 -24.96 -40.79
CA THR A 42 13.33 -24.83 -40.47
C THR A 42 14.22 -24.36 -41.62
N LEU A 43 15.12 -23.41 -41.33
CA LEU A 43 16.42 -23.32 -41.98
C LEU A 43 17.52 -23.36 -40.90
N CYS A 44 18.30 -24.43 -40.90
CA CYS A 44 19.61 -24.49 -40.27
C CYS A 44 20.63 -23.84 -41.21
N CYS A 45 21.54 -23.03 -40.66
CA CYS A 45 22.87 -22.82 -41.22
C CYS A 45 23.89 -22.77 -40.08
N SER A 46 24.97 -23.51 -40.29
CA SER A 46 26.00 -23.88 -39.32
C SER A 46 27.04 -22.78 -39.05
N SER A 47 27.57 -22.85 -37.83
CA SER A 47 28.91 -22.52 -37.32
C SER A 47 29.88 -21.65 -38.16
N ASN A 48 30.40 -20.59 -37.54
CA ASN A 48 31.86 -20.46 -37.36
C ASN A 48 32.23 -19.51 -36.21
N SER A 49 33.28 -19.91 -35.51
CA SER A 49 33.97 -19.31 -34.37
C SER A 49 34.67 -17.98 -34.67
N LEU A 50 34.81 -17.09 -33.68
CA LEU A 50 36.11 -16.66 -33.10
C LEU A 50 35.94 -15.52 -32.07
N LEU A 51 36.79 -15.57 -31.06
CA LEU A 51 36.91 -14.71 -29.89
C LEU A 51 37.22 -13.24 -30.22
N HIS A 52 36.66 -12.29 -29.45
CA HIS A 52 37.45 -11.25 -28.78
C HIS A 52 36.65 -10.45 -27.73
N THR A 53 37.08 -10.62 -26.47
CA THR A 53 37.28 -9.65 -25.37
C THR A 53 36.30 -8.50 -25.09
N ASN A 54 35.91 -8.47 -23.81
CA ASN A 54 35.67 -7.31 -22.93
C ASN A 54 34.42 -6.46 -23.13
N GLY A 55 33.47 -6.66 -22.20
CA GLY A 55 32.46 -5.69 -21.83
C GLY A 55 31.66 -6.24 -20.66
N GLY A 56 32.03 -5.87 -19.44
CA GLY A 56 31.24 -6.16 -18.25
C GLY A 56 29.89 -5.48 -18.36
N THR A 57 28.86 -6.22 -18.75
CA THR A 57 27.48 -5.79 -18.63
C THR A 57 26.96 -6.25 -17.29
N SER A 58 26.89 -5.32 -16.33
CA SER A 58 26.05 -5.49 -15.15
C SER A 58 24.60 -5.66 -15.62
N ASN A 59 24.17 -6.91 -15.77
CA ASN A 59 22.77 -7.28 -15.99
C ASN A 59 21.97 -7.11 -14.69
N SER A 60 21.96 -5.91 -14.12
CA SER A 60 20.92 -5.55 -13.16
C SER A 60 19.73 -5.08 -13.98
N SER A 61 18.77 -5.98 -14.21
CA SER A 61 17.48 -5.58 -14.78
C SER A 61 16.89 -4.45 -13.92
N PRO A 62 16.08 -3.52 -14.47
CA PRO A 62 15.38 -2.50 -13.69
C PRO A 62 14.48 -3.07 -12.56
N LEU A 63 14.31 -4.39 -12.55
CA LEU A 63 13.53 -5.17 -11.58
C LEU A 63 14.39 -5.86 -10.52
N SER A 64 15.72 -5.84 -10.61
CA SER A 64 16.59 -6.48 -9.62
C SER A 64 16.46 -5.75 -8.28
N GLY A 65 15.82 -6.39 -7.31
CA GLY A 65 15.43 -5.82 -6.01
C GLY A 65 13.90 -5.83 -5.80
N LEU A 66 13.12 -5.49 -6.82
CA LEU A 66 11.65 -5.54 -6.76
C LEU A 66 11.15 -6.95 -6.42
N GLU A 67 11.76 -7.94 -7.06
CA GLU A 67 11.49 -9.35 -6.80
C GLU A 67 11.83 -9.73 -5.36
N ASP A 68 12.95 -9.24 -4.82
CA ASP A 68 13.41 -9.62 -3.48
C ASP A 68 12.50 -9.10 -2.36
N GLU A 69 12.02 -7.85 -2.46
CA GLU A 69 11.09 -7.31 -1.46
C GLU A 69 9.71 -7.97 -1.52
N LEU A 70 9.15 -8.16 -2.73
CA LEU A 70 7.85 -8.82 -2.89
C LEU A 70 7.90 -10.29 -2.47
N VAL A 71 8.93 -11.02 -2.91
CA VAL A 71 9.19 -12.40 -2.49
C VAL A 71 9.44 -12.45 -0.98
N GLY A 72 10.18 -11.48 -0.43
CA GLY A 72 10.40 -11.34 1.00
C GLY A 72 9.10 -11.16 1.78
N TYR A 73 8.14 -10.38 1.26
CA TYR A 73 6.82 -10.22 1.87
C TYR A 73 6.02 -11.51 1.81
N ILE A 74 6.00 -12.17 0.65
CA ILE A 74 5.33 -13.48 0.46
C ILE A 74 5.90 -14.54 1.42
N PHE A 75 7.22 -14.55 1.63
CA PHE A 75 7.88 -15.44 2.59
C PHE A 75 7.74 -14.99 4.05
N GLY A 76 7.05 -13.88 4.32
CA GLY A 76 6.83 -13.34 5.66
C GLY A 76 8.09 -12.78 6.32
N LYS A 77 9.10 -12.40 5.53
CA LYS A 77 10.38 -11.83 5.98
C LYS A 77 10.43 -10.30 5.92
N LYS A 78 9.51 -9.68 5.16
CA LYS A 78 9.42 -8.22 4.95
C LYS A 78 8.08 -7.66 5.43
N LYS A 79 8.06 -6.40 5.85
CA LYS A 79 6.85 -5.70 6.29
C LYS A 79 6.04 -5.19 5.10
N ALA A 80 4.74 -4.96 5.32
CA ALA A 80 3.85 -4.36 4.32
C ALA A 80 4.33 -2.97 3.86
N THR A 81 4.82 -2.15 4.78
CA THR A 81 5.35 -0.81 4.49
C THR A 81 6.58 -0.85 3.57
N GLU A 82 7.43 -1.87 3.68
CA GLU A 82 8.58 -2.04 2.77
C GLU A 82 8.12 -2.32 1.32
N VAL A 83 7.06 -3.10 1.15
CA VAL A 83 6.43 -3.32 -0.17
C VAL A 83 5.77 -2.04 -0.69
N ALA A 84 5.14 -1.25 0.18
CA ALA A 84 4.60 0.06 -0.20
C ALA A 84 5.70 0.99 -0.73
N HIS A 85 6.78 1.17 0.04
CA HIS A 85 7.93 2.00 -0.36
C HIS A 85 8.54 1.55 -1.69
N LEU A 86 8.60 0.24 -1.92
CA LEU A 86 9.06 -0.32 -3.17
C LEU A 86 8.20 0.13 -4.36
N VAL A 87 6.88 0.08 -4.23
CA VAL A 87 5.95 0.56 -5.27
C VAL A 87 6.10 2.07 -5.45
N TRP A 88 6.24 2.84 -4.36
CA TRP A 88 6.38 4.30 -4.42
C TRP A 88 7.61 4.73 -5.23
N ARG A 89 8.75 4.02 -5.10
CA ARG A 89 9.96 4.29 -5.88
C ARG A 89 9.76 4.21 -7.40
N HIS A 90 8.75 3.49 -7.87
CA HIS A 90 8.44 3.36 -9.30
C HIS A 90 7.41 4.40 -9.78
N VAL A 91 6.73 5.08 -8.85
CA VAL A 91 5.71 6.09 -9.15
C VAL A 91 6.28 7.50 -8.97
N LEU A 92 7.15 7.68 -7.98
CA LEU A 92 7.71 8.97 -7.62
C LEU A 92 8.94 9.33 -8.44
N HIS A 93 9.02 10.59 -8.79
CA HIS A 93 10.15 11.25 -9.43
C HIS A 93 10.63 12.41 -8.55
N LYS A 94 11.86 12.87 -8.82
CA LYS A 94 12.35 14.11 -8.23
C LYS A 94 11.45 15.28 -8.62
N GLY A 95 11.17 16.16 -7.65
CA GLY A 95 10.28 17.29 -7.85
C GLY A 95 8.79 17.00 -7.64
N ASP A 96 8.38 15.75 -7.42
CA ASP A 96 6.97 15.43 -7.16
C ASP A 96 6.50 15.96 -5.79
N ILE A 97 5.19 16.23 -5.68
CA ILE A 97 4.53 16.57 -4.42
C ILE A 97 3.80 15.34 -3.90
N VAL A 98 3.99 15.03 -2.62
CA VAL A 98 3.45 13.84 -1.96
C VAL A 98 2.86 14.17 -0.60
N ILE A 99 1.92 13.35 -0.16
CA ILE A 99 1.22 13.49 1.12
C ILE A 99 1.44 12.23 1.96
N ASP A 100 1.91 12.41 3.18
CA ASP A 100 1.86 11.41 4.25
C ASP A 100 0.67 11.75 5.16
N ALA A 101 -0.45 11.05 4.98
CA ALA A 101 -1.70 11.37 5.64
C ALA A 101 -1.77 10.90 7.11
N THR A 102 -0.75 10.18 7.58
CA THR A 102 -0.67 9.59 8.92
C THR A 102 0.80 9.46 9.33
N CYS A 103 1.49 10.59 9.53
CA CYS A 103 2.96 10.60 9.56
C CYS A 103 3.54 9.79 10.74
N GLY A 104 2.83 9.71 11.86
CA GLY A 104 3.21 8.87 12.99
C GLY A 104 4.65 9.14 13.45
N ASN A 105 5.50 8.11 13.46
CA ASN A 105 6.92 8.26 13.82
C ASN A 105 7.83 8.77 12.69
N GLY A 106 7.26 9.19 11.55
CA GLY A 106 7.95 9.90 10.46
C GLY A 106 8.71 9.02 9.46
N TYR A 107 8.67 7.69 9.59
CA TYR A 107 9.42 6.80 8.68
C TYR A 107 8.97 6.92 7.22
N ASP A 108 7.65 6.99 6.99
CA ASP A 108 7.09 7.13 5.64
C ASP A 108 7.37 8.54 5.09
N THR A 109 7.24 9.58 5.92
CA THR A 109 7.62 10.97 5.61
C THR A 109 9.07 11.08 5.14
N VAL A 110 10.03 10.51 5.88
CA VAL A 110 11.47 10.52 5.50
C VAL A 110 11.72 9.72 4.23
N ALA A 111 11.07 8.57 4.07
CA ALA A 111 11.20 7.76 2.86
C ALA A 111 10.72 8.52 1.63
N MET A 112 9.55 9.17 1.71
CA MET A 112 9.02 10.04 0.67
C MET A 112 9.94 11.20 0.35
N LEU A 113 10.45 11.90 1.38
CA LEU A 113 11.37 13.02 1.21
C LEU A 113 12.60 12.61 0.39
N LYS A 114 13.22 11.47 0.74
CA LYS A 114 14.37 10.93 0.00
C LYS A 114 14.02 10.58 -1.44
N MET A 115 12.78 10.18 -1.71
CA MET A 115 12.33 9.89 -3.08
C MET A 115 12.15 11.17 -3.89
N VAL A 116 11.57 12.25 -3.34
CA VAL A 116 11.23 13.46 -4.11
C VAL A 116 12.28 14.57 -4.10
N ALA A 117 13.13 14.62 -3.08
CA ALA A 117 14.10 15.70 -2.90
C ALA A 117 15.23 15.65 -3.94
N ASP A 118 15.55 16.78 -4.52
CA ASP A 118 16.71 17.01 -5.37
C ASP A 118 17.24 18.44 -5.19
N GLU A 119 18.25 18.81 -5.97
CA GLU A 119 18.88 20.12 -5.87
C GLU A 119 17.94 21.28 -6.25
N SER A 120 16.91 21.00 -7.07
CA SER A 120 15.94 22.01 -7.56
C SER A 120 15.04 22.54 -6.45
N GLY A 121 14.79 21.76 -5.40
CA GLY A 121 13.91 22.15 -4.30
C GLY A 121 12.42 22.21 -4.67
N HIS A 122 12.01 21.64 -5.81
CA HIS A 122 10.61 21.63 -6.22
C HIS A 122 9.76 20.56 -5.52
N GLY A 123 10.38 19.44 -5.10
CA GLY A 123 9.67 18.35 -4.44
C GLY A 123 9.22 18.73 -3.04
N HIS A 124 8.05 18.26 -2.62
CA HIS A 124 7.49 18.58 -1.29
C HIS A 124 6.79 17.40 -0.67
N VAL A 125 6.92 17.27 0.65
CA VAL A 125 6.18 16.30 1.49
C VAL A 125 5.26 17.05 2.44
N TYR A 126 3.97 16.76 2.36
CA TYR A 126 2.96 17.26 3.31
C TYR A 126 2.61 16.14 4.29
N GLY A 127 3.09 16.23 5.53
CA GLY A 127 2.82 15.25 6.58
C GLY A 127 1.72 15.73 7.52
N MET A 128 0.83 14.82 7.93
CA MET A 128 -0.31 15.15 8.81
C MET A 128 -0.50 14.11 9.90
N ASP A 129 -0.83 14.56 11.09
CA ASP A 129 -1.29 13.73 12.20
C ASP A 129 -2.12 14.58 13.16
N ILE A 130 -3.05 13.96 13.90
CA ILE A 130 -3.84 14.64 14.93
C ILE A 130 -3.11 14.71 16.28
N GLN A 131 -2.08 13.88 16.46
CA GLN A 131 -1.32 13.81 17.70
C GLN A 131 -0.07 14.69 17.60
N THR A 132 0.09 15.59 18.57
CA THR A 132 1.31 16.41 18.69
C THR A 132 2.56 15.53 18.79
N GLU A 133 2.50 14.42 19.54
CA GLU A 133 3.61 13.48 19.70
C GLU A 133 4.08 12.90 18.36
N ALA A 134 3.17 12.56 17.44
CA ALA A 134 3.54 12.06 16.12
C ALA A 134 4.31 13.12 15.31
N LEU A 135 3.88 14.37 15.37
CA LEU A 135 4.54 15.47 14.66
C LEU A 135 5.91 15.77 15.26
N GLU A 136 6.03 15.71 16.59
CA GLU A 136 7.30 15.87 17.30
C GLU A 136 8.28 14.73 16.97
N ASN A 137 7.81 13.48 16.98
CA ASN A 137 8.61 12.32 16.56
C ASN A 137 9.06 12.45 15.11
N THR A 138 8.16 12.84 14.22
CA THR A 138 8.48 13.05 12.80
C THR A 138 9.49 14.17 12.61
N SER A 139 9.32 15.32 13.28
CA SER A 139 10.28 16.43 13.23
C SER A 139 11.65 16.01 13.76
N SER A 140 11.68 15.28 14.88
CA SER A 140 12.94 14.83 15.48
C SER A 140 13.68 13.86 14.55
N LEU A 141 12.96 12.93 13.94
CA LEU A 141 13.56 12.02 12.96
C LEU A 141 14.10 12.76 11.73
N LEU A 142 13.41 13.81 11.26
CA LEU A 142 13.91 14.66 10.17
C LEU A 142 15.20 15.38 10.57
N ASP A 143 15.25 15.96 11.79
CA ASP A 143 16.45 16.61 12.31
C ASP A 143 17.66 15.68 12.41
N GLU A 144 17.43 14.41 12.71
CA GLU A 144 18.50 13.41 12.84
C GLU A 144 18.97 12.83 11.50
N THR A 145 18.12 12.80 10.47
CA THR A 145 18.34 11.95 9.29
C THR A 145 18.53 12.67 7.96
N VAL A 146 18.21 13.97 7.88
CA VAL A 146 18.31 14.74 6.63
C VAL A 146 19.00 16.08 6.83
N THR A 147 19.42 16.71 5.73
CA THR A 147 20.02 18.04 5.77
C THR A 147 18.97 19.12 6.03
N GLN A 148 19.38 20.29 6.51
CA GLN A 148 18.48 21.42 6.72
C GLN A 148 17.72 21.82 5.44
N LYS A 149 18.39 21.76 4.28
CA LYS A 149 17.77 22.07 2.97
C LYS A 149 16.69 21.05 2.59
N GLU A 150 16.91 19.77 2.87
CA GLU A 150 15.89 18.74 2.64
C GLU A 150 14.72 18.88 3.62
N LYS A 151 14.99 19.24 4.88
CA LYS A 151 13.96 19.46 5.90
C LYS A 151 12.97 20.56 5.48
N GLU A 152 13.44 21.61 4.81
CA GLU A 152 12.59 22.69 4.28
C GLU A 152 11.54 22.23 3.25
N LEU A 153 11.75 21.06 2.64
CA LEU A 153 10.79 20.46 1.69
C LEU A 153 9.63 19.74 2.40
N VAL A 154 9.66 19.63 3.73
CA VAL A 154 8.61 18.98 4.53
C VAL A 154 7.78 20.01 5.27
N LYS A 155 6.45 19.88 5.16
CA LYS A 155 5.50 20.66 5.96
C LYS A 155 4.64 19.70 6.78
N LEU A 156 4.68 19.84 8.10
CA LEU A 156 3.92 19.03 9.05
C LEU A 156 2.70 19.82 9.55
N PHE A 157 1.53 19.19 9.56
CA PHE A 157 0.27 19.81 9.95
C PHE A 157 -0.43 19.04 11.08
N PRO A 158 -0.78 19.71 12.20
CA PRO A 158 -1.58 19.13 13.28
C PRO A 158 -3.06 19.09 12.90
N ILE A 159 -3.38 18.25 11.92
CA ILE A 159 -4.72 18.15 11.34
C ILE A 159 -5.06 16.69 11.02
N CYS A 160 -6.36 16.39 11.06
CA CYS A 160 -6.86 15.12 10.54
C CYS A 160 -6.74 15.09 9.02
N HIS A 161 -6.29 13.97 8.45
CA HIS A 161 -6.23 13.75 7.00
C HIS A 161 -7.56 13.99 6.27
N SER A 162 -8.70 13.90 6.97
CA SER A 162 -10.02 14.20 6.40
C SER A 162 -10.17 15.66 5.93
N ARG A 163 -9.25 16.54 6.34
CA ARG A 163 -9.21 17.98 6.03
C ARG A 163 -7.94 18.38 5.28
N MET A 164 -7.23 17.42 4.67
CA MET A 164 -5.94 17.70 4.03
C MET A 164 -6.04 18.71 2.88
N ASP A 165 -7.19 18.78 2.20
CA ASP A 165 -7.46 19.74 1.14
C ASP A 165 -7.49 21.20 1.61
N GLU A 166 -7.64 21.44 2.92
CA GLU A 166 -7.60 22.79 3.51
C GLU A 166 -6.19 23.38 3.61
N VAL A 167 -5.15 22.53 3.62
CA VAL A 167 -3.75 22.96 3.88
C VAL A 167 -2.84 22.84 2.67
N LEU A 168 -3.30 22.16 1.61
CA LEU A 168 -2.59 22.15 0.34
C LEU A 168 -2.93 23.41 -0.47
N PRO A 169 -1.96 24.02 -1.18
CA PRO A 169 -2.25 25.08 -2.13
C PRO A 169 -3.27 24.64 -3.19
N GLU A 170 -4.07 25.58 -3.67
CA GLU A 170 -5.05 25.31 -4.72
C GLU A 170 -4.36 24.76 -5.99
N ASN A 171 -4.98 23.77 -6.65
CA ASN A 171 -4.45 23.09 -7.84
C ASN A 171 -3.10 22.37 -7.64
N THR A 172 -2.76 21.97 -6.40
CA THR A 172 -1.56 21.16 -6.14
C THR A 172 -1.62 19.83 -6.89
N ALA A 173 -0.59 19.55 -7.70
CA ALA A 173 -0.44 18.32 -8.47
C ALA A 173 0.20 17.21 -7.61
N VAL A 174 -0.62 16.41 -6.94
CA VAL A 174 -0.14 15.38 -6.02
C VAL A 174 0.13 14.07 -6.76
N ARG A 175 1.34 13.52 -6.62
CA ARG A 175 1.73 12.23 -7.21
C ARG A 175 1.39 11.03 -6.31
N LEU A 176 1.56 11.17 -5.00
CA LEU A 176 1.32 10.10 -4.03
C LEU A 176 0.57 10.63 -2.81
N VAL A 177 -0.43 9.89 -2.36
CA VAL A 177 -0.99 10.01 -1.01
C VAL A 177 -0.84 8.67 -0.31
N ALA A 178 -0.12 8.61 0.80
CA ALA A 178 0.01 7.38 1.59
C ALA A 178 -0.74 7.46 2.92
N PHE A 179 -1.32 6.34 3.29
CA PHE A 179 -2.03 6.10 4.53
C PHE A 179 -1.46 4.88 5.22
N ASN A 180 -1.22 4.98 6.51
CA ASN A 180 -0.89 3.87 7.39
C ASN A 180 -1.93 3.83 8.52
N LEU A 181 -3.03 3.13 8.25
CA LEU A 181 -4.26 3.19 9.03
C LEU A 181 -4.19 2.29 10.26
N GLY A 182 -4.29 2.91 11.43
CA GLY A 182 -4.30 2.27 12.73
C GLY A 182 -4.01 3.26 13.85
N TYR A 183 -3.12 2.89 14.77
CA TYR A 183 -2.66 3.74 15.89
C TYR A 183 -1.16 4.03 15.79
N LEU A 184 -0.72 5.09 16.48
CA LEU A 184 0.69 5.46 16.61
C LEU A 184 1.48 4.38 17.40
N PRO A 185 2.52 3.76 16.84
CA PRO A 185 3.35 2.81 17.59
C PRO A 185 4.08 3.51 18.74
N GLY A 186 3.82 3.07 19.98
CA GLY A 186 4.41 3.65 21.19
C GLY A 186 3.52 4.69 21.89
N GLY A 187 2.50 5.21 21.20
CA GLY A 187 1.54 6.17 21.75
C GLY A 187 0.26 5.55 22.32
N ASP A 188 -0.78 6.37 22.48
CA ASP A 188 -2.09 5.93 22.96
C ASP A 188 -2.84 5.10 21.91
N LYS A 189 -3.07 3.81 22.21
CA LYS A 189 -3.79 2.88 21.34
C LYS A 189 -5.30 3.16 21.22
N GLY A 190 -5.83 4.06 22.04
CA GLY A 190 -7.19 4.58 21.93
C GLY A 190 -7.36 5.60 20.80
N ILE A 191 -6.26 6.22 20.36
CA ILE A 191 -6.25 7.18 19.25
C ILE A 191 -5.97 6.41 17.95
N ILE A 192 -7.01 6.23 17.14
CA ILE A 192 -6.97 5.45 15.91
C ILE A 192 -7.48 6.26 14.72
N THR A 193 -7.08 5.86 13.51
CA THR A 193 -7.80 6.21 12.29
C THR A 193 -9.21 5.63 12.30
N THR A 194 -10.14 6.26 11.57
CA THR A 194 -11.54 5.85 11.55
C THR A 194 -12.10 5.82 10.13
N SER A 195 -12.98 4.87 9.85
CA SER A 195 -13.67 4.73 8.56
C SER A 195 -14.21 6.06 8.01
N LYS A 196 -14.84 6.87 8.88
CA LYS A 196 -15.44 8.15 8.48
C LYS A 196 -14.39 9.15 7.99
N THR A 197 -13.31 9.34 8.74
CA THR A 197 -12.27 10.31 8.37
C THR A 197 -11.43 9.82 7.19
N THR A 198 -11.18 8.51 7.13
CA THR A 198 -10.46 7.86 6.03
C THR A 198 -11.22 7.97 4.71
N LEU A 199 -12.55 7.77 4.70
CA LEU A 199 -13.36 7.95 3.49
C LEU A 199 -13.30 9.39 2.95
N LEU A 200 -13.42 10.39 3.83
CA LEU A 200 -13.31 11.80 3.45
C LEU A 200 -11.94 12.10 2.83
N ALA A 201 -10.88 11.56 3.43
CA ALA A 201 -9.52 11.71 2.89
C ALA A 201 -9.34 10.97 1.55
N LEU A 202 -9.92 9.81 1.37
CA LEU A 202 -9.88 9.11 0.08
C LEU A 202 -10.56 9.92 -1.03
N GLU A 203 -11.70 10.55 -0.75
CA GLU A 203 -12.39 11.42 -1.70
C GLU A 203 -11.59 12.69 -2.03
N ALA A 204 -10.92 13.29 -1.03
CA ALA A 204 -10.01 14.41 -1.27
C ALA A 204 -8.79 13.98 -2.10
N SER A 205 -8.19 12.84 -1.77
CA SER A 205 -7.05 12.27 -2.50
C SER A 205 -7.38 12.06 -3.97
N LYS A 206 -8.54 11.45 -4.26
CA LYS A 206 -9.01 11.18 -5.63
C LYS A 206 -9.06 12.44 -6.51
N LYS A 207 -9.44 13.58 -5.92
CA LYS A 207 -9.52 14.88 -6.61
C LYS A 207 -8.15 15.48 -6.88
N MET A 208 -7.25 15.44 -5.90
CA MET A 208 -5.91 16.06 -5.98
C MET A 208 -4.89 15.25 -6.78
N LEU A 209 -5.08 13.94 -6.87
CA LEU A 209 -4.13 13.04 -7.51
C LEU A 209 -4.05 13.28 -9.02
N ILE A 210 -2.84 13.41 -9.57
CA ILE A 210 -2.62 13.54 -11.02
C ILE A 210 -2.68 12.18 -11.73
N LEU A 211 -2.79 12.20 -13.06
CA LEU A 211 -2.68 10.99 -13.89
C LEU A 211 -1.28 10.36 -13.68
N GLY A 212 -1.25 9.04 -13.57
CA GLY A 212 -0.07 8.28 -13.14
C GLY A 212 0.26 8.42 -11.65
N GLY A 213 -0.64 8.96 -10.83
CA GLY A 213 -0.47 9.06 -9.39
C GLY A 213 -1.03 7.84 -8.64
N LEU A 214 -0.67 7.71 -7.37
CA LEU A 214 -1.00 6.57 -6.52
C LEU A 214 -1.61 7.00 -5.18
N ILE A 215 -2.68 6.33 -4.74
CA ILE A 215 -3.06 6.28 -3.33
C ILE A 215 -2.59 4.93 -2.78
N SER A 216 -1.82 4.95 -1.70
CA SER A 216 -1.25 3.78 -1.07
C SER A 216 -1.77 3.64 0.35
N LEU A 217 -2.34 2.50 0.70
CA LEU A 217 -2.86 2.24 2.03
C LEU A 217 -2.24 0.97 2.61
N VAL A 218 -1.75 1.08 3.84
CA VAL A 218 -1.45 -0.06 4.72
C VAL A 218 -2.52 -0.03 5.82
N VAL A 219 -3.33 -1.08 5.94
CA VAL A 219 -4.46 -1.12 6.88
C VAL A 219 -4.23 -2.17 7.96
N TYR A 220 -4.07 -1.72 9.21
CA TYR A 220 -3.88 -2.61 10.36
C TYR A 220 -5.24 -3.12 10.90
N VAL A 221 -5.71 -4.27 10.42
CA VAL A 221 -7.03 -4.80 10.79
C VAL A 221 -7.14 -5.42 12.20
N GLY A 222 -6.04 -5.45 12.95
CA GLY A 222 -5.92 -6.19 14.23
C GLY A 222 -6.45 -5.46 15.47
N HIS A 223 -6.93 -4.22 15.33
CA HIS A 223 -7.45 -3.40 16.43
C HIS A 223 -8.96 -3.12 16.27
N PRO A 224 -9.67 -2.71 17.34
CA PRO A 224 -11.07 -2.29 17.24
C PRO A 224 -11.24 -1.19 16.17
N GLY A 225 -12.22 -1.32 15.28
CA GLY A 225 -12.44 -0.39 14.16
C GLY A 225 -11.63 -0.70 12.90
N GLY A 226 -10.53 -1.47 12.99
CA GLY A 226 -9.63 -1.68 11.85
C GLY A 226 -10.23 -2.54 10.74
N ARG A 227 -11.18 -3.43 11.05
CA ARG A 227 -11.91 -4.22 10.03
C ARG A 227 -12.91 -3.35 9.29
N GLU A 228 -13.71 -2.57 10.02
CA GLU A 228 -14.69 -1.64 9.45
C GLU A 228 -14.00 -0.58 8.57
N GLU A 229 -12.79 -0.16 8.96
CA GLU A 229 -11.99 0.76 8.17
C GLU A 229 -11.48 0.12 6.87
N LEU A 230 -11.00 -1.13 6.91
CA LEU A 230 -10.64 -1.86 5.69
C LEU A 230 -11.85 -2.02 4.74
N GLU A 231 -13.01 -2.40 5.27
CA GLU A 231 -14.23 -2.55 4.45
C GLU A 231 -14.61 -1.23 3.75
N THR A 232 -14.38 -0.10 4.43
CA THR A 232 -14.60 1.23 3.84
C THR A 232 -13.62 1.52 2.70
N VAL A 233 -12.34 1.19 2.88
CA VAL A 233 -11.31 1.33 1.83
C VAL A 233 -11.65 0.45 0.62
N GLU A 234 -12.05 -0.81 0.85
CA GLU A 234 -12.41 -1.75 -0.22
C GLU A 234 -13.67 -1.31 -0.98
N ALA A 235 -14.69 -0.81 -0.26
CA ALA A 235 -15.90 -0.27 -0.87
C ALA A 235 -15.60 0.96 -1.73
N PHE A 236 -14.77 1.89 -1.23
CA PHE A 236 -14.33 3.05 -2.01
C PHE A 236 -13.57 2.62 -3.27
N ALA A 237 -12.56 1.76 -3.13
CA ALA A 237 -11.69 1.36 -4.23
C ALA A 237 -12.44 0.57 -5.31
N SER A 238 -13.36 -0.33 -4.91
CA SER A 238 -14.16 -1.13 -5.84
C SER A 238 -15.25 -0.32 -6.57
N GLY A 239 -15.64 0.83 -6.05
CA GLY A 239 -16.58 1.75 -6.68
C GLY A 239 -15.98 2.68 -7.75
N LEU A 240 -14.66 2.66 -7.96
CA LEU A 240 -13.99 3.51 -8.95
C LEU A 240 -14.16 2.98 -10.38
N CYS A 241 -14.27 3.88 -11.35
CA CYS A 241 -14.40 3.52 -12.76
C CYS A 241 -13.10 2.90 -13.30
N VAL A 242 -13.19 1.68 -13.83
CA VAL A 242 -12.07 0.87 -14.33
C VAL A 242 -11.30 1.51 -15.50
N ASP A 243 -11.92 2.44 -16.23
CA ASP A 243 -11.27 3.15 -17.33
C ASP A 243 -10.19 4.13 -16.83
N GLY A 244 -10.42 4.73 -15.65
CA GLY A 244 -9.52 5.72 -15.06
C GLY A 244 -8.70 5.22 -13.87
N TRP A 245 -9.00 4.03 -13.34
CA TRP A 245 -8.41 3.57 -12.08
C TRP A 245 -8.07 2.07 -12.10
N ILE A 246 -6.96 1.72 -11.45
CA ILE A 246 -6.54 0.35 -11.17
C ILE A 246 -6.40 0.18 -9.67
N CYS A 247 -7.17 -0.74 -9.08
CA CYS A 247 -7.19 -0.98 -7.65
C CYS A 247 -6.70 -2.41 -7.35
N CYS A 248 -5.70 -2.57 -6.49
CA CYS A 248 -5.13 -3.86 -6.11
C CYS A 248 -5.10 -4.03 -4.60
N LYS A 249 -5.37 -5.25 -4.11
CA LYS A 249 -5.29 -5.63 -2.69
C LYS A 249 -4.33 -6.79 -2.50
N PHE A 250 -3.43 -6.67 -1.54
CA PHE A 250 -2.57 -7.77 -1.08
C PHE A 250 -2.92 -8.11 0.37
N GLN A 251 -3.40 -9.33 0.56
CA GLN A 251 -3.87 -9.83 1.84
C GLN A 251 -3.37 -11.25 2.07
N MET A 252 -2.83 -11.50 3.26
CA MET A 252 -2.44 -12.84 3.69
C MET A 252 -3.68 -13.67 4.06
N LEU A 253 -3.88 -14.80 3.39
CA LEU A 253 -5.08 -15.64 3.60
C LEU A 253 -5.08 -16.36 4.95
N ASN A 254 -3.93 -16.82 5.42
CA ASN A 254 -3.79 -17.55 6.69
C ASN A 254 -3.28 -16.69 7.84
N ARG A 255 -3.16 -15.36 7.66
CA ARG A 255 -2.79 -14.40 8.70
C ARG A 255 -3.81 -13.25 8.71
N PRO A 256 -5.04 -13.48 9.21
CA PRO A 256 -6.16 -12.55 9.03
C PRO A 256 -6.01 -11.22 9.78
N LEU A 257 -5.07 -11.13 10.74
CA LEU A 257 -4.73 -9.92 11.48
C LEU A 257 -3.50 -9.18 10.91
N ALA A 258 -2.86 -9.73 9.88
CA ALA A 258 -1.73 -9.06 9.23
C ALA A 258 -2.20 -7.79 8.51
N PRO A 259 -1.35 -6.77 8.37
CA PRO A 259 -1.70 -5.56 7.64
C PRO A 259 -2.05 -5.88 6.19
N VAL A 260 -3.10 -5.23 5.68
CA VAL A 260 -3.56 -5.37 4.29
C VAL A 260 -3.04 -4.18 3.48
N LEU A 261 -2.44 -4.46 2.33
CA LEU A 261 -2.02 -3.41 1.39
C LEU A 261 -3.10 -3.18 0.35
N VAL A 262 -3.43 -1.92 0.10
CA VAL A 262 -4.30 -1.50 -0.99
C VAL A 262 -3.60 -0.41 -1.79
N PHE A 263 -3.55 -0.57 -3.10
CA PHE A 263 -3.02 0.42 -4.04
C PHE A 263 -4.13 0.85 -4.99
N ILE A 264 -4.29 2.16 -5.18
CA ILE A 264 -5.29 2.78 -6.06
C ILE A 264 -4.55 3.71 -7.02
N PHE A 265 -4.28 3.22 -8.23
CA PHE A 265 -3.52 3.93 -9.25
C PHE A 265 -4.45 4.66 -10.23
N LYS A 266 -4.18 5.95 -10.50
CA LYS A 266 -4.93 6.76 -11.46
C LYS A 266 -4.25 6.68 -12.82
N ARG A 267 -4.98 6.22 -13.83
CA ARG A 267 -4.49 6.06 -15.21
C ARG A 267 -4.40 7.40 -15.92
#